data_AF-J9EMA7-F1
#
_entry.id   AF-J9EMA7-F1
#
_cell.length_a   1.000
_cell.length_b   1.000
_cell.length_c   1.000
_cell.angle_alpha   90.00
_cell.angle_beta   90.00
_cell.angle_gamma   90.00
#
_symmetry.space_group_name_H-M   'P 1'
#
loop_
_entity.id
_entity.type
_entity.pdbx_description
1 polymer ?
#
loop_
_entity_poly.entity_id
_entity_poly.type
_entity_poly.pdbx_seq_one_letter_code
_entity_poly.pdbx_strand_id
1 'polypeptide(L)' 'SRGEKIEEQIIIGTPGKMLDWVTKLKVIDPSKIICLVLDEADVMISQQGHQDQSIRLH' A
#
# COMPACT_ATOMS: atom_id res chain seq x y z
N SER A 1 6.67 17.22 1.30
CA SER A 1 6.06 17.83 0.10
C SER A 1 4.79 17.05 -0.23
N ARG A 2 3.59 17.62 0.00
CA ARG A 2 2.33 16.97 -0.41
C ARG A 2 2.25 17.03 -1.94
N GLY A 3 2.23 15.87 -2.60
CA GLY A 3 2.03 15.77 -4.05
C GLY A 3 3.32 15.62 -4.88
N GLU A 4 4.48 15.39 -4.27
CA GLU A 4 5.65 14.94 -5.03
C GLU A 4 5.42 13.52 -5.56
N LYS A 5 5.78 13.31 -6.82
CA LYS A 5 5.77 11.98 -7.43
C LYS A 5 6.90 11.17 -6.81
N ILE A 6 6.59 9.93 -6.45
CA ILE A 6 7.60 8.98 -6.00
C ILE A 6 8.32 8.47 -7.25
N GLU A 7 9.65 8.62 -7.27
CA GLU A 7 10.51 8.14 -8.36
C GLU A 7 11.21 6.84 -7.99
N GLU A 8 11.20 6.48 -6.70
CA GLU A 8 11.77 5.26 -6.16
C GLU A 8 11.06 4.01 -6.69
N GLN A 9 11.85 3.00 -7.05
CA GLN A 9 11.37 1.74 -7.61
C GLN A 9 10.91 0.74 -6.54
N ILE A 10 11.39 0.89 -5.31
CA ILE A 10 11.06 0.02 -4.18
C ILE A 10 10.59 0.90 -3.03
N ILE A 11 9.44 0.53 -2.46
CA ILE A 11 8.78 1.31 -1.40
C ILE A 11 8.42 0.34 -0.27
N ILE A 12 8.78 0.68 0.96
CA ILE A 12 8.52 -0.11 2.16
C ILE A 12 7.79 0.77 3.18
N GLY A 13 6.78 0.21 3.85
CA GLY A 13 5.98 0.96 4.82
C GLY A 13 4.75 0.21 5.28
N THR A 14 3.99 0.86 6.17
CA THR A 14 2.82 0.25 6.81
C THR A 14 1.60 0.24 5.90
N PRO A 15 0.67 -0.74 6.05
CA PRO A 15 -0.48 -0.89 5.16
C PRO A 15 -1.33 0.37 5.02
N GLY A 16 -1.65 1.03 6.15
CA GLY A 16 -2.47 2.24 6.13
C GLY A 16 -1.84 3.40 5.35
N LYS A 17 -0.51 3.55 5.42
CA LYS A 17 0.21 4.59 4.68
C LYS A 17 0.27 4.28 3.19
N MET A 18 0.50 3.01 2.84
CA MET A 18 0.50 2.57 1.43
C MET A 18 -0.88 2.73 0.80
N LEU A 19 -1.94 2.37 1.52
CA LEU A 19 -3.31 2.55 1.06
C LEU A 19 -3.61 4.03 0.81
N ASP A 20 -3.22 4.92 1.71
CA ASP A 20 -3.40 6.37 1.53
C ASP A 20 -2.62 6.90 0.32
N TRP A 21 -1.41 6.37 0.08
CA TRP A 21 -0.57 6.77 -1.06
C TRP A 21 -1.16 6.36 -2.42
N VAL A 22 -1.78 5.18 -2.48
CA VAL A 22 -2.45 4.68 -3.68
C VAL A 22 -3.82 5.35 -3.88
N THR A 23 -4.63 5.48 -2.83
CA THR A 23 -6.06 5.85 -2.97
C THR A 23 -6.33 7.34 -2.76
N LYS A 24 -5.78 7.95 -1.71
CA LYS A 24 -6.08 9.35 -1.34
C LYS A 24 -5.13 10.34 -2.02
N LEU A 25 -3.82 10.05 -1.95
CA LEU A 25 -2.79 10.95 -2.45
C LEU A 25 -2.44 10.69 -3.92
N LYS A 26 -2.74 9.48 -4.43
CA LYS A 26 -2.47 9.06 -5.81
C LYS A 26 -1.02 9.32 -6.26
N VAL A 27 -0.08 9.18 -5.32
CA VAL A 27 1.36 9.37 -5.58
C VAL A 27 2.01 8.10 -6.14
N ILE A 28 1.34 6.96 -6.01
CA ILE A 28 1.70 5.68 -6.62
C ILE A 28 0.57 5.28 -7.58
N ASP A 29 0.94 4.91 -8.80
CA ASP A 29 0.04 4.31 -9.78
C ASP A 29 0.02 2.78 -9.59
N PRO A 30 -1.07 2.19 -9.06
CA PRO A 30 -1.12 0.77 -8.77
C PRO A 30 -1.01 -0.10 -10.03
N SER A 31 -1.36 0.43 -11.22
CA SER A 31 -1.23 -0.31 -12.49
C SER A 31 0.22 -0.60 -12.89
N LYS A 32 1.18 0.06 -12.25
CA LYS A 32 2.62 -0.10 -12.50
C LYS A 32 3.31 -0.99 -11.47
N ILE A 33 2.62 -1.46 -10.44
CA ILE A 33 3.17 -2.35 -9.42
C ILE A 33 3.24 -3.76 -9.99
N ILE A 34 4.45 -4.28 -10.17
CA ILE A 34 4.68 -5.64 -10.70
C ILE A 34 4.85 -6.71 -9.61
N CYS A 35 5.07 -6.28 -8.36
CA CYS A 35 5.28 -7.15 -7.22
C CYS A 35 4.78 -6.46 -5.95
N LEU A 36 3.99 -7.18 -5.15
CA LEU A 36 3.56 -6.77 -3.82
C LEU A 36 3.92 -7.87 -2.84
N VAL A 37 4.67 -7.52 -1.81
CA VAL A 37 5.01 -8.42 -0.71
C VAL A 37 4.26 -7.95 0.54
N LEU A 38 3.59 -8.89 1.20
CA LEU A 38 2.97 -8.69 2.50
C LEU A 38 3.76 -9.50 3.52
N ASP A 39 4.48 -8.81 4.40
CA ASP A 39 5.21 -9.45 5.50
C ASP A 39 4.24 -9.73 6.66
N GLU A 40 4.42 -10.86 7.35
CA GLU A 40 3.53 -11.34 8.43
C GLU A 40 2.03 -11.24 8.09
N ALA A 41 1.64 -11.77 6.92
CA ALA A 41 0.28 -11.63 6.38
C ALA A 41 -0.84 -12.14 7.32
N ASP A 42 -0.55 -13.10 8.19
CA ASP A 42 -1.46 -13.60 9.23
C ASP A 42 -1.67 -12.59 10.39
N VAL A 43 -0.61 -11.89 10.79
CA VAL A 43 -0.66 -10.76 11.72
C VAL A 43 -1.39 -9.56 11.09
N MET A 44 -1.15 -9.30 9.81
CA MET A 44 -1.89 -8.28 9.05
C MET A 44 -3.38 -8.63 8.89
N ILE A 45 -3.77 -9.89 8.75
CA ILE A 45 -5.19 -10.27 8.63
C ILE A 45 -5.90 -10.26 9.99
N SER A 46 -5.19 -10.55 11.09
CA SER A 46 -5.78 -10.64 12.44
C SER A 46 -6.00 -9.28 13.14
N GLN A 47 -5.33 -8.22 12.70
CA GLN A 47 -5.61 -6.86 13.18
C GLN A 47 -6.88 -6.30 12.53
N GLN A 48 -7.92 -6.10 13.35
CA GLN A 48 -9.26 -5.66 12.94
C GLN A 48 -9.17 -4.40 12.06
N GLY A 49 -9.46 -4.53 10.76
CA GLY A 49 -9.42 -3.45 9.75
C GLY A 49 -8.34 -3.59 8.67
N HIS A 50 -7.29 -4.39 8.87
CA HIS A 50 -6.22 -4.60 7.86
C HIS A 50 -6.59 -5.65 6.79
N GLN A 51 -7.47 -6.60 7.11
CA GLN A 51 -8.02 -7.54 6.13
C GLN A 51 -8.79 -6.81 5.01
N ASP A 52 -9.63 -5.84 5.38
CA ASP A 52 -10.46 -5.07 4.45
C ASP A 52 -9.62 -4.13 3.54
N GLN A 53 -8.47 -3.67 4.03
CA GLN A 53 -7.53 -2.84 3.28
C GLN A 53 -6.68 -3.66 2.31
N SER A 54 -6.31 -4.89 2.69
CA SER A 54 -5.51 -5.78 1.85
C SER A 54 -6.32 -6.35 0.68
N ILE A 55 -7.62 -6.62 0.89
CA ILE A 55 -8.52 -7.17 -0.14
C ILE A 55 -8.89 -6.12 -1.21
N ARG A 56 -8.98 -4.84 -0.86
CA ARG A 56 -9.31 -3.75 -1.82
C ARG A 56 -8.17 -3.40 -2.78
N LEU A 57 -7.00 -4.03 -2.64
CA LEU A 57 -5.86 -3.83 -3.54
C LEU A 57 -5.87 -4.76 -4.75
N HIS A 58 -6.89 -5.63 -4.90
CA HIS A 58 -7.23 -6.30 -6.15
C HIS A 58 -7.88 -5.34 -7.14
#